data_AF-A0A2N1YK36-F1
#
_entry.id   AF-A0A2N1YK36-F1
#
_cell.length_a   1.000
_cell.length_b   1.000
_cell.length_c   1.000
_cell.angle_alpha   90.00
_cell.angle_beta   90.00
_cell.angle_gamma   90.00
#
_symmetry.space_group_name_H-M   'P 1'
#
loop_
_entity.id
_entity.type
_entity.pdbx_description
1 polymer ?
#
loop_
_entity_poly.entity_id
_entity_poly.type
_entity_poly.pdbx_seq_one_letter_code
_entity_poly.pdbx_strand_id
1 'polypeptide(L)'
;IGTCEALQLGADHGLDPKVLSEIMLASSGRSWSLELYNPWPGVMENVPASREYAGGFAVNLMNKDLGLAQQAALASGSSTPMGALAKSLYGVHGGQGNGLLDFSSIQKMLKHL
;
A
#
# COMPACT_ATOMS: atom_id res chain seq x y z
N ILE A 1 1.61 0.12 -2.03
CA ILE A 1 2.85 -0.67 -2.24
C ILE A 1 4.04 0.26 -2.42
N GLY A 2 4.22 0.95 -3.55
CA GLY A 2 5.39 1.82 -3.74
C GLY A 2 5.63 2.87 -2.63
N THR A 3 4.58 3.57 -2.17
CA THR A 3 4.68 4.47 -1.00
C THR A 3 5.11 3.74 0.27
N CYS A 4 4.56 2.55 0.52
CA CYS A 4 4.88 1.75 1.70
C CYS A 4 6.35 1.28 1.68
N GLU A 5 6.83 0.83 0.52
CA GLU A 5 8.22 0.39 0.31
C GLU A 5 9.19 1.56 0.51
N ALA A 6 8.90 2.73 -0.09
CA ALA A 6 9.74 3.91 0.06
C ALA A 6 9.83 4.38 1.52
N LEU A 7 8.69 4.41 2.23
CA LEU A 7 8.66 4.78 3.64
C LEU A 7 9.35 3.74 4.53
N GLN A 8 9.15 2.45 4.27
CA GLN A 8 9.81 1.38 5.00
C GLN A 8 11.33 1.43 4.83
N LEU A 9 11.81 1.53 3.59
CA LEU A 9 13.24 1.67 3.30
C LEU A 9 13.84 2.88 4.02
N GLY A 10 13.17 4.03 3.99
CA GLY A 10 13.62 5.20 4.71
C GLY A 10 13.70 4.99 6.22
N ALA A 11 12.67 4.36 6.81
CA ALA A 11 12.62 4.04 8.23
C ALA A 11 13.73 3.06 8.64
N ASP A 12 14.02 2.05 7.82
CA ASP A 12 15.11 1.08 8.04
C ASP A 12 16.49 1.77 8.01
N HIS A 13 16.59 2.89 7.30
CA HIS A 13 17.76 3.78 7.28
C HIS A 13 17.69 4.92 8.32
N GLY A 14 16.78 4.84 9.30
CA GLY A 14 16.71 5.75 10.44
C GLY A 14 16.04 7.09 10.14
N LEU A 15 15.36 7.24 8.99
CA LEU A 15 14.58 8.44 8.70
C LEU A 15 13.24 8.39 9.43
N ASP A 16 12.81 9.54 9.96
CA ASP A 16 11.45 9.70 10.47
C ASP A 16 10.46 9.60 9.28
N PRO A 17 9.51 8.64 9.30
CA PRO A 17 8.51 8.47 8.25
C PRO A 17 7.65 9.72 8.00
N LYS A 18 7.43 10.54 9.03
CA LYS A 18 6.70 11.81 8.89
C LYS A 18 7.51 12.82 8.10
N VAL A 19 8.78 13.03 8.47
CA VAL A 19 9.69 13.92 7.75
C VAL A 19 9.91 13.44 6.30
N LEU A 20 10.12 12.14 6.11
CA LEU A 20 10.27 11.57 4.77
C LEU A 20 9.00 11.77 3.93
N SER A 21 7.82 11.61 4.53
CA SER A 21 6.54 11.86 3.85
C SER A 21 6.43 13.33 3.41
N GLU A 22 6.80 14.28 4.25
CA GLU A 22 6.80 15.71 3.91
C GLU A 22 7.74 16.02 2.74
N ILE A 23 8.95 15.45 2.72
CA ILE A 23 9.90 15.60 1.61
C ILE A 23 9.33 15.03 0.31
N MET A 24 8.79 13.81 0.37
CA MET A 24 8.22 13.15 -0.81
C MET A 24 6.98 13.89 -1.34
N LEU A 25 6.16 14.49 -0.47
CA LEU A 25 5.00 15.30 -0.86
C LEU A 25 5.40 16.59 -1.60
N ALA A 26 6.53 17.18 -1.26
CA ALA A 26 7.08 18.36 -1.93
C ALA A 26 7.88 18.01 -3.21
N SER A 27 7.99 16.73 -3.56
CA SER A 27 8.89 16.24 -4.62
C SER A 27 8.15 15.43 -5.69
N SER A 28 8.89 14.84 -6.63
CA SER A 28 8.36 14.00 -7.70
C SER A 28 7.75 12.68 -7.24
N GLY A 29 7.98 12.26 -6.00
CA GLY A 29 7.40 11.06 -5.39
C GLY A 29 5.96 11.23 -4.88
N ARG A 30 5.37 12.43 -5.00
CA ARG A 30 4.01 12.72 -4.56
C ARG A 30 3.00 11.81 -5.26
N SER A 31 2.08 11.25 -4.47
CA SER A 31 0.98 10.43 -4.95
C SER A 31 -0.22 10.56 -4.01
N TRP A 32 -1.40 10.15 -4.47
CA TRP A 32 -2.61 10.12 -3.66
C TRP A 32 -2.42 9.34 -2.36
N SER A 33 -1.74 8.19 -2.42
CA SER A 33 -1.45 7.36 -1.25
C SER A 33 -0.57 8.06 -0.21
N LEU A 34 0.27 9.00 -0.63
CA LEU A 34 1.10 9.76 0.30
C LEU A 34 0.35 10.99 0.84
N GLU A 35 -0.41 11.67 -0.02
CA GLU A 35 -1.05 12.96 0.27
C GLU A 35 -2.33 12.83 1.09
N LEU A 36 -3.16 11.85 0.77
CA LEU A 36 -4.51 11.72 1.34
C LEU A 36 -4.72 10.42 2.10
N TYR A 37 -3.77 9.47 2.02
CA TYR A 37 -3.98 8.11 2.51
C TYR A 37 -2.71 7.44 3.04
N ASN A 38 -1.88 8.20 3.76
CA ASN A 38 -0.55 7.75 4.18
C ASN A 38 -0.60 6.40 4.92
N PRO A 39 0.16 5.38 4.51
CA PRO A 39 0.06 4.03 5.05
C PRO A 39 0.77 3.83 6.40
N TRP A 40 1.51 4.85 6.87
CA TRP A 40 2.31 4.75 8.09
C TRP A 40 1.54 5.22 9.34
N PRO A 41 1.42 4.38 10.40
CA PRO A 41 0.71 4.76 11.62
C PRO A 41 1.32 6.01 12.27
N GLY A 42 0.48 6.99 12.59
CA GLY A 42 0.90 8.23 13.26
C GLY A 42 1.40 9.34 12.33
N VAL A 43 1.51 9.13 11.02
CA VAL A 43 1.86 10.20 10.06
C VAL A 43 0.64 11.07 9.74
N MET A 44 -0.56 10.49 9.66
CA MET A 44 -1.80 11.19 9.34
C MET A 44 -2.95 10.68 10.22
N GLU A 45 -3.70 11.57 10.87
CA GLU A 45 -4.68 11.19 11.91
C GLU A 45 -5.94 10.50 11.34
N ASN A 46 -6.49 10.99 10.22
CA ASN A 46 -7.82 10.62 9.73
C ASN A 46 -7.84 9.46 8.70
N VAL A 47 -6.83 8.60 8.71
CA VAL A 47 -6.68 7.46 7.78
C VAL A 47 -6.65 6.12 8.50
N PRO A 48 -6.94 5.00 7.82
CA PRO A 48 -6.96 3.68 8.46
C PRO A 48 -5.67 3.33 9.19
N ALA A 49 -4.49 3.72 8.68
CA ALA A 49 -3.20 3.45 9.33
C ALA A 49 -3.12 3.94 10.78
N SER A 50 -3.87 4.98 11.15
CA SER A 50 -3.91 5.54 12.51
C SER A 50 -4.98 4.91 13.42
N ARG A 51 -5.73 3.93 12.91
CA ARG A 51 -6.73 3.15 13.66
C ARG A 51 -6.56 1.66 13.38
N GLU A 52 -5.32 1.19 13.47
CA GLU A 52 -4.93 -0.21 13.28
C GLU A 52 -5.38 -0.82 11.94
N TYR A 53 -5.54 0.03 10.92
CA TYR A 53 -6.05 -0.31 9.59
C TYR A 53 -7.51 -0.82 9.60
N ALA A 54 -8.30 -0.44 10.59
CA ALA A 54 -9.72 -0.76 10.64
C ALA A 54 -10.56 0.08 9.66
N GLY A 55 -11.56 -0.56 9.06
CA GLY A 55 -12.46 0.04 8.07
C GLY A 55 -11.74 0.31 6.74
N GLY A 56 -12.13 1.38 6.05
CA GLY A 56 -11.52 1.76 4.76
C GLY A 56 -11.90 0.79 3.63
N PHE A 57 -10.94 0.51 2.75
CA PHE A 57 -11.12 -0.39 1.61
C PHE A 57 -10.33 -1.68 1.82
N ALA A 58 -11.05 -2.77 2.08
CA ALA A 58 -10.45 -4.01 2.54
C ALA A 58 -9.42 -4.62 1.56
N VAL A 59 -8.37 -5.25 2.09
CA VAL A 59 -7.36 -6.01 1.34
C VAL A 59 -7.99 -7.03 0.41
N ASN A 60 -9.02 -7.75 0.87
CA ASN A 60 -9.74 -8.72 0.03
C ASN A 60 -10.42 -8.06 -1.18
N LEU A 61 -10.95 -6.84 -1.03
CA LEU A 61 -11.56 -6.09 -2.13
C LEU A 61 -10.50 -5.58 -3.11
N MET A 62 -9.39 -5.04 -2.61
CA MET A 62 -8.24 -4.66 -3.44
C MET A 62 -7.71 -5.85 -4.24
N ASN A 63 -7.55 -7.01 -3.59
CA ASN A 63 -7.10 -8.24 -4.21
C ASN A 63 -8.09 -8.73 -5.28
N LYS A 64 -9.41 -8.58 -5.04
CA LYS A 64 -10.45 -8.90 -6.03
C LYS A 64 -10.34 -7.99 -7.26
N ASP A 65 -10.25 -6.67 -7.06
CA ASP A 65 -10.19 -5.68 -8.14
C ASP A 65 -8.92 -5.84 -8.99
N LEU A 66 -7.77 -6.11 -8.35
CA LEU A 66 -6.55 -6.47 -9.06
C LEU A 66 -6.70 -7.76 -9.87
N GLY A 67 -7.48 -8.73 -9.38
CA GLY A 67 -7.81 -9.95 -10.14
C GLY A 67 -8.60 -9.63 -11.42
N LEU A 68 -9.61 -8.76 -11.33
CA LEU A 68 -10.35 -8.28 -12.49
C LEU A 68 -9.45 -7.51 -13.47
N ALA A 69 -8.55 -6.66 -12.95
CA ALA A 69 -7.59 -5.93 -13.78
C ALA A 69 -6.64 -6.87 -14.54
N GLN A 70 -6.17 -7.95 -13.90
CA GLN A 70 -5.33 -8.96 -14.56
C GLN A 70 -6.09 -9.75 -15.64
N GLN A 71 -7.37 -10.06 -15.41
CA GLN A 71 -8.21 -10.69 -16.44
C GLN A 71 -8.40 -9.77 -17.66
N ALA A 72 -8.67 -8.48 -17.41
CA ALA A 72 -8.79 -7.50 -18.48
C ALA A 72 -7.47 -7.34 -19.27
N ALA A 73 -6.34 -7.27 -18.56
CA ALA A 73 -5.01 -7.19 -19.18
C ALA A 73 -4.71 -8.41 -20.07
N LEU A 74 -5.10 -9.61 -19.64
CA LEU A 74 -4.97 -10.82 -20.45
C LEU A 74 -5.86 -10.75 -21.71
N ALA A 75 -7.11 -10.30 -21.56
CA ALA A 75 -8.05 -10.19 -22.68
C ALA A 75 -7.61 -9.14 -23.73
N SER A 76 -6.96 -8.06 -23.30
CA SER A 76 -6.47 -6.99 -24.17
C SER A 76 -5.03 -7.17 -24.66
N GLY A 77 -4.31 -8.20 -24.19
CA GLY A 77 -2.88 -8.38 -24.46
C GLY A 77 -1.99 -7.29 -23.85
N SER A 78 -2.45 -6.60 -22.80
CA SER A 78 -1.72 -5.51 -22.16
C SER A 78 -0.75 -6.02 -21.10
N SER A 79 0.50 -5.53 -21.13
CA SER A 79 1.51 -5.86 -20.11
C SER A 79 1.30 -4.99 -18.86
N THR A 80 1.06 -5.62 -17.70
CA THR A 80 0.86 -4.92 -16.41
C THR A 80 1.74 -5.47 -15.29
N PRO A 81 3.08 -5.50 -15.44
CA PRO A 81 3.99 -6.20 -14.52
C PRO A 81 3.87 -5.72 -13.06
N MET A 82 3.76 -4.41 -12.84
CA MET A 82 3.56 -3.86 -11.49
C MET A 82 2.19 -4.25 -10.90
N GLY A 83 1.16 -4.32 -11.74
CA GLY A 83 -0.17 -4.77 -11.33
C GLY A 83 -0.20 -6.26 -10.97
N ALA A 84 0.51 -7.08 -11.73
CA ALA A 84 0.67 -8.52 -11.45
C ALA A 84 1.41 -8.76 -10.12
N LEU A 85 2.51 -8.03 -9.86
CA LEU A 85 3.21 -8.11 -8.59
C LEU A 85 2.32 -7.62 -7.43
N ALA A 86 1.63 -6.49 -7.60
CA ALA A 86 0.70 -5.98 -6.62
C ALA A 86 -0.39 -7.01 -6.27
N LYS A 87 -0.96 -7.66 -7.29
CA LYS A 87 -1.95 -8.73 -7.12
C LYS A 87 -1.41 -9.88 -6.27
N SER A 88 -0.19 -10.34 -6.54
CA SER A 88 0.45 -11.39 -5.75
C SER A 88 0.69 -10.95 -4.30
N LEU A 89 1.19 -9.74 -4.08
CA LEU A 89 1.48 -9.21 -2.74
C LEU A 89 0.21 -9.04 -1.89
N TYR A 90 -0.88 -8.51 -2.45
CA TYR A 90 -2.16 -8.45 -1.74
C TYR A 90 -2.77 -9.84 -1.50
N GLY A 91 -2.54 -10.80 -2.40
CA GLY A 91 -2.91 -12.21 -2.21
C GLY A 91 -2.21 -12.82 -1.00
N VAL A 92 -0.89 -12.64 -0.89
CA VAL A 92 -0.09 -13.10 0.26
C VAL A 92 -0.56 -12.42 1.55
N HIS A 93 -0.65 -11.09 1.56
CA HIS A 93 -1.07 -10.33 2.73
C HIS A 93 -2.47 -10.72 3.23
N GLY A 94 -3.43 -10.89 2.32
CA GLY A 94 -4.76 -11.38 2.65
C GLY A 94 -4.75 -12.81 3.20
N GLY A 95 -3.92 -13.70 2.63
CA GLY A 95 -3.73 -15.08 3.09
C GLY A 95 -3.12 -15.20 4.49
N GLN A 96 -2.45 -14.16 4.98
CA GLN A 96 -1.93 -14.08 6.35
C GLN A 96 -2.99 -13.63 7.39
N GLY A 97 -4.27 -13.59 7.01
CA GLY A 97 -5.37 -13.21 7.90
C GLY A 97 -5.69 -11.71 7.90
N ASN A 98 -5.01 -10.90 7.09
CA ASN A 98 -5.21 -9.45 7.03
C ASN A 98 -6.32 -9.03 6.03
N GLY A 99 -7.10 -9.97 5.51
CA GLY A 99 -8.05 -9.71 4.41
C GLY A 99 -9.13 -8.65 4.71
N LEU A 100 -9.50 -8.46 5.98
CA LEU A 100 -10.50 -7.47 6.41
C LEU A 100 -9.91 -6.09 6.78
N LEU A 101 -8.59 -5.99 6.90
CA LEU A 101 -7.93 -4.71 7.13
C LEU A 101 -7.98 -3.87 5.86
N ASP A 102 -7.86 -2.55 6.02
CA ASP A 102 -7.69 -1.62 4.90
C ASP A 102 -6.45 -1.99 4.05
N PHE A 103 -6.50 -1.74 2.74
CA PHE A 103 -5.43 -2.09 1.80
C PHE A 103 -4.08 -1.44 2.16
N SER A 104 -4.07 -0.27 2.81
CA SER A 104 -2.83 0.36 3.29
C SER A 104 -2.10 -0.47 4.35
N SER A 105 -2.78 -1.47 4.97
CA SER A 105 -2.19 -2.42 5.91
C SER A 105 -1.09 -3.30 5.33
N ILE A 106 -0.92 -3.30 4.00
CA ILE A 106 0.23 -3.95 3.35
C ILE A 106 1.57 -3.39 3.87
N GLN A 107 1.58 -2.19 4.48
CA GLN A 107 2.71 -1.67 5.25
C GLN A 107 3.18 -2.65 6.34
N LYS A 108 2.26 -3.34 7.04
CA LYS A 108 2.60 -4.33 8.08
C LYS A 108 3.44 -5.47 7.52
N MET A 109 3.10 -5.95 6.31
CA MET A 109 3.82 -7.03 5.65
C MET A 109 5.25 -6.61 5.31
N LEU A 110 5.45 -5.37 4.85
CA LEU A 110 6.77 -4.87 4.44
C LEU A 110 7.70 -4.57 5.61
N LYS A 111 7.16 -4.28 6.80
CA LYS A 111 7.95 -4.08 8.03
C LYS A 111 8.64 -5.37 8.53
N HIS A 112 8.18 -6.53 8.09
CA HIS A 112 8.64 -7.84 8.54
C HIS A 112 9.42 -8.62 7.47
N LEU A 113 9.82 -7.94 6.39
CA LEU A 113 10.80 -8.42 5.42
C LEU A 113 12.20 -7.97 5.83
#